data_AF-A0A4Q6AXH5-F1
#
_entry.id   AF-A0A4Q6AXH5-F1
#
_cell.length_a   1.000
_cell.length_b   1.000
_cell.length_c   1.000
_cell.angle_alpha   90.00
_cell.angle_beta   90.00
_cell.angle_gamma   90.00
#
_symmetry.space_group_name_H-M   'P 1'
#
loop_
_entity.id
_entity.type
_entity.pdbx_description
1 polymer ?
#
loop_
_entity_poly.entity_id
_entity_poly.type
_entity_poly.pdbx_seq_one_letter_code
_entity_poly.pdbx_strand_id
1 'polypeptide(L)'
;MPLTIHETPLAGLVKNATQQVHEEVEAILLPALTSIRSTSDYAAILKMFHGYFHPIEKLIEQQLHTGLLPDLAERRKSSSLLEDLRLLGEATDSLPLCSDLPPIKNPAEAFGALYVLEGSTLGGK
;
A
#
# COMPACT_ATOMS: atom_id res chain seq x y z
N MET A 1 36.25 -13.25 -21.60
CA MET A 1 35.42 -13.51 -20.41
C MET A 1 34.55 -12.29 -20.17
N PRO A 2 33.23 -12.35 -20.36
CA PRO A 2 32.37 -11.28 -19.87
C PRO A 2 32.24 -11.46 -18.34
N LEU A 3 32.45 -10.36 -17.60
CA LEU A 3 32.14 -10.28 -16.19
C LEU A 3 30.62 -10.19 -16.05
N THR A 4 29.96 -11.31 -15.75
CA THR A 4 28.56 -11.30 -15.30
C THR A 4 28.55 -10.75 -13.89
N ILE A 5 28.32 -9.44 -13.74
CA ILE A 5 28.00 -8.89 -12.42
C ILE A 5 26.58 -9.33 -12.12
N HIS A 6 26.43 -10.34 -11.26
CA HIS A 6 25.14 -10.71 -10.68
C HIS A 6 24.73 -9.62 -9.68
N GLU A 7 24.44 -8.41 -10.17
CA GLU A 7 23.89 -7.35 -9.32
C GLU A 7 22.46 -7.73 -8.96
N THR A 8 22.17 -7.74 -7.66
CA THR A 8 20.80 -7.93 -7.18
C THR A 8 19.91 -6.86 -7.79
N PRO A 9 18.78 -7.21 -8.43
CA PRO A 9 17.85 -6.21 -8.96
C PRO A 9 17.42 -5.23 -7.88
N LEU A 10 17.18 -3.97 -8.24
CA LEU A 10 16.78 -2.92 -7.29
C LEU A 10 15.59 -3.36 -6.40
N ALA A 11 14.59 -4.02 -6.98
CA ALA A 11 13.46 -4.58 -6.23
C ALA A 11 13.88 -5.61 -5.16
N GLY A 12 14.93 -6.39 -5.41
CA GLY A 12 15.50 -7.33 -4.43
C GLY A 12 16.28 -6.61 -3.32
N LEU A 13 16.97 -5.52 -3.66
CA LEU A 13 17.62 -4.67 -2.65
C LEU A 13 16.59 -4.03 -1.71
N VAL A 14 15.51 -3.47 -2.27
CA VAL A 14 14.42 -2.90 -1.46
C VAL A 14 13.76 -3.98 -0.60
N LYS A 15 13.42 -5.14 -1.18
CA LYS A 15 12.86 -6.29 -0.43
C LYS A 15 13.70 -6.64 0.79
N ASN A 16 15.01 -6.84 0.58
CA ASN A 16 15.93 -7.25 1.64
C ASN A 16 16.07 -6.15 2.69
N ALA A 17 16.13 -4.87 2.27
CA ALA A 17 16.24 -3.74 3.17
C ALA A 17 14.98 -3.51 4.00
N THR A 18 13.80 -3.90 3.50
CA THR A 18 12.51 -3.73 4.20
C THR A 18 12.02 -5.00 4.89
N GLN A 19 12.80 -6.10 4.91
CA GLN A 19 12.36 -7.39 5.43
C GLN A 19 11.91 -7.32 6.90
N GLN A 20 12.71 -6.71 7.76
CA GLN A 20 12.39 -6.62 9.19
C GLN A 20 11.12 -5.82 9.45
N VAL A 21 11.00 -4.62 8.84
CA VAL A 21 9.80 -3.78 9.02
C VAL A 21 8.55 -4.40 8.39
N HIS A 22 8.70 -5.21 7.34
CA HIS A 22 7.61 -6.00 6.79
C HIS A 22 7.10 -7.03 7.82
N GLU A 23 8.00 -7.79 8.44
CA GLU A 23 7.66 -8.78 9.48
C GLU A 23 6.97 -8.13 10.69
N GLU A 24 7.44 -6.95 11.11
CA GLU A 24 6.83 -6.17 12.20
C GLU A 24 5.39 -5.75 11.87
N VAL A 25 5.15 -5.26 10.65
CA VAL A 25 3.79 -4.92 10.19
C VAL A 25 2.89 -6.15 10.11
N GLU A 26 3.41 -7.27 9.59
CA GLU A 26 2.68 -8.53 9.49
C GLU A 26 2.26 -9.04 10.87
N ALA A 27 3.15 -8.99 11.87
CA ALA A 27 2.86 -9.39 13.24
C ALA A 27 1.74 -8.56 13.88
N ILE A 28 1.58 -7.28 13.48
CA ILE A 28 0.51 -6.40 13.95
C ILE A 28 -0.81 -6.67 13.20
N LEU A 29 -0.75 -6.83 11.87
CA LEU A 29 -1.95 -6.97 11.04
C LEU A 29 -2.56 -8.37 11.08
N LEU A 30 -1.76 -9.42 11.18
CA LEU A 30 -2.24 -10.80 11.12
C LEU A 30 -3.25 -11.14 12.24
N PRO A 31 -3.05 -10.73 13.51
CA PRO A 31 -4.08 -10.88 14.55
C PRO A 31 -5.38 -10.14 14.22
N ALA A 32 -5.30 -8.92 13.69
CA ALA A 32 -6.49 -8.14 13.32
C ALA A 32 -7.28 -8.85 12.21
N LEU A 33 -6.60 -9.31 11.15
CA LEU A 33 -7.20 -10.05 10.04
C LEU A 33 -7.79 -11.40 10.48
N THR A 34 -7.05 -12.18 11.28
CA THR A 34 -7.50 -13.50 11.73
C THR A 34 -8.59 -13.43 12.81
N SER A 35 -8.88 -12.25 13.35
CA SER A 35 -9.92 -12.01 14.34
C SER A 35 -11.29 -11.65 13.74
N ILE A 36 -11.38 -11.43 12.42
CA ILE A 36 -12.63 -11.08 11.72
C ILE A 36 -13.67 -12.21 11.89
N ARG A 37 -14.83 -11.90 12.49
CA ARG A 37 -15.94 -12.85 12.67
C ARG A 37 -17.27 -12.34 12.10
N SER A 38 -17.30 -11.10 11.64
CA SER A 38 -18.50 -10.44 11.13
C SER A 38 -18.19 -9.46 10.00
N THR A 39 -19.23 -9.06 9.28
CA THR A 39 -19.15 -7.98 8.29
C THR A 39 -18.68 -6.67 8.91
N SER A 40 -19.05 -6.38 10.16
CA SER A 40 -18.61 -5.17 10.87
C SER A 40 -17.11 -5.20 11.15
N ASP A 41 -16.56 -6.36 11.51
CA ASP A 41 -15.10 -6.49 11.73
C ASP A 41 -14.35 -6.29 10.41
N TYR A 42 -14.86 -6.87 9.32
CA TYR A 42 -14.29 -6.70 7.99
C TYR A 42 -14.36 -5.23 7.54
N ALA A 43 -15.49 -4.56 7.72
CA ALA A 43 -15.65 -3.14 7.44
C ALA A 43 -14.66 -2.28 8.24
N ALA A 44 -14.40 -2.61 9.52
CA ALA A 44 -13.42 -1.89 10.33
C ALA A 44 -11.99 -1.99 9.73
N ILE A 45 -11.60 -3.17 9.25
CA ILE A 45 -10.31 -3.37 8.56
C ILE A 45 -10.26 -2.56 7.25
N LEU A 46 -11.32 -2.58 6.45
CA LEU A 46 -11.38 -1.81 5.21
C LEU A 46 -11.27 -0.29 5.47
N LYS A 47 -11.94 0.22 6.51
CA LYS A 47 -11.83 1.63 6.93
C LYS A 47 -10.40 1.98 7.35
N MET A 48 -9.73 1.10 8.09
CA MET A 48 -8.32 1.27 8.49
C MET A 48 -7.41 1.33 7.27
N PHE A 49 -7.53 0.38 6.34
CA PHE A 49 -6.74 0.39 5.10
C PHE A 49 -7.03 1.61 4.24
N HIS A 50 -8.30 2.01 4.09
CA HIS A 50 -8.64 3.21 3.35
C HIS A 50 -8.02 4.45 3.99
N GLY A 51 -8.09 4.55 5.32
CA GLY A 51 -7.53 5.67 6.08
C GLY A 51 -6.04 5.88 5.85
N TYR A 52 -5.27 4.81 5.61
CA TYR A 52 -3.85 4.89 5.28
C TYR A 52 -3.57 5.02 3.78
N PHE A 53 -4.17 4.17 2.93
CA PHE A 53 -3.90 4.13 1.49
C PHE A 53 -4.35 5.39 0.76
N HIS A 54 -5.49 5.97 1.13
CA HIS A 54 -6.00 7.15 0.44
C HIS A 54 -5.04 8.35 0.48
N PRO A 55 -4.55 8.81 1.64
CA PRO A 55 -3.67 9.96 1.68
C PRO A 55 -2.24 9.65 1.22
N ILE A 56 -1.71 8.44 1.40
CA ILE A 56 -0.37 8.10 0.90
C ILE A 56 -0.35 8.01 -0.64
N GLU A 57 -1.41 7.51 -1.27
CA GLU A 57 -1.55 7.50 -2.74
C GLU A 57 -1.51 8.92 -3.29
N LYS A 58 -2.19 9.88 -2.65
CA LYS A 58 -2.15 11.30 -3.03
C LYS A 58 -0.74 11.88 -2.97
N LEU A 59 0.08 11.49 -1.98
CA LEU A 59 1.47 11.92 -1.89
C LEU A 59 2.33 11.32 -3.01
N ILE A 60 2.08 10.07 -3.40
CA ILE A 60 2.75 9.42 -4.53
C ILE A 60 2.38 10.11 -5.86
N GLU A 61 1.09 10.37 -6.08
CA GLU A 61 0.58 11.03 -7.30
C GLU A 61 1.09 12.47 -7.46
N GLN A 62 1.55 13.12 -6.40
CA GLN A 62 2.21 14.44 -6.48
C GLN A 62 3.64 14.36 -7.05
N GLN A 63 4.30 13.21 -6.93
CA GLN A 63 5.69 13.03 -7.36
C GLN A 63 5.82 12.20 -8.64
N LEU A 64 4.86 11.32 -8.92
CA LEU A 64 4.85 10.45 -10.10
C LEU A 64 3.82 10.93 -11.12
N HIS A 65 4.16 10.76 -12.40
CA HIS A 65 3.28 11.06 -13.52
C HIS A 65 3.49 10.00 -14.61
N THR A 66 2.56 9.94 -15.58
CA THR A 66 2.54 8.90 -16.62
C THR A 66 3.77 8.89 -17.53
N GLY A 67 4.52 9.99 -17.59
CA GLY A 67 5.82 10.04 -18.27
C GLY A 67 6.92 9.22 -17.58
N LEU A 68 6.84 9.03 -16.25
CA LEU A 68 7.76 8.21 -15.47
C LEU A 68 7.24 6.77 -15.28
N LEU A 69 5.92 6.60 -15.23
CA LEU A 69 5.27 5.32 -15.02
C LEU A 69 3.96 5.26 -15.83
N PRO A 70 3.97 4.71 -17.06
CA PRO A 70 2.82 4.78 -17.97
C PRO A 70 1.53 4.16 -17.43
N ASP A 71 1.65 3.10 -16.61
CA ASP A 71 0.54 2.38 -15.99
C ASP A 71 0.10 2.97 -14.64
N LEU A 72 0.60 4.15 -14.23
CA LEU A 72 0.29 4.76 -12.93
C LEU A 72 -1.22 4.89 -12.67
N ALA A 73 -2.02 5.14 -13.70
CA ALA A 73 -3.48 5.28 -13.58
C ALA A 73 -4.20 3.94 -13.40
N GLU A 74 -3.60 2.84 -13.83
CA GLU A 74 -4.17 1.47 -13.82
C GLU A 74 -3.85 0.73 -12.51
N ARG A 75 -2.84 1.21 -11.78
CA ARG A 75 -2.43 0.67 -10.48
C ARG A 75 -3.54 0.82 -9.44
N ARG A 76 -3.60 -0.15 -8.53
CA ARG A 76 -4.71 -0.30 -7.58
C ARG A 76 -4.78 0.92 -6.67
N LYS A 77 -5.98 1.46 -6.52
CA LYS A 77 -6.25 2.65 -5.69
C LYS A 77 -7.16 2.31 -4.52
N SER A 78 -7.04 3.10 -3.47
CA SER A 78 -7.91 3.15 -2.29
C SER A 78 -9.40 3.25 -2.62
N SER A 79 -9.77 3.65 -3.85
CA SER A 79 -11.16 3.67 -4.33
C SER A 79 -11.85 2.31 -4.31
N SER A 80 -11.12 1.19 -4.48
CA SER A 80 -11.74 -0.14 -4.37
C SER A 80 -12.23 -0.43 -2.95
N LEU A 81 -11.51 0.07 -1.93
CA LEU A 81 -11.93 -0.09 -0.53
C LEU A 81 -13.20 0.70 -0.23
N LEU A 82 -13.37 1.88 -0.84
CA LEU A 82 -14.62 2.65 -0.74
C LEU A 82 -15.78 1.90 -1.37
N GLU A 83 -15.56 1.26 -2.51
CA GLU A 83 -16.61 0.48 -3.16
C GLU A 83 -17.01 -0.74 -2.34
N ASP A 84 -16.04 -1.48 -1.80
CA ASP A 84 -16.30 -2.59 -0.89
C ASP A 84 -17.11 -2.12 0.33
N LEU A 85 -16.74 -0.99 0.95
CA LEU A 85 -17.49 -0.42 2.07
C LEU A 85 -18.94 -0.07 1.70
N ARG A 86 -19.19 0.52 0.51
CA ARG A 86 -20.55 0.80 0.05
C ARG A 86 -21.38 -0.46 -0.13
N LEU A 87 -20.77 -1.52 -0.68
CA LEU A 87 -21.44 -2.82 -0.84
C LEU A 87 -21.80 -3.45 0.50
N LEU A 88 -21.02 -3.19 1.55
CA LEU A 88 -21.34 -3.59 2.92
C LEU A 88 -22.39 -2.69 3.61
N GLY A 89 -22.86 -1.62 2.95
CA GLY A 89 -23.82 -0.66 3.50
C GLY A 89 -23.21 0.39 4.42
N GLU A 90 -21.88 0.57 4.38
CA GLU A 90 -21.17 1.53 5.22
C GLU A 90 -21.20 2.96 4.63
N ALA A 91 -21.29 3.95 5.52
CA ALA A 91 -21.15 5.35 5.13
C ALA A 91 -19.68 5.66 4.80
N THR A 92 -19.45 6.31 3.65
CA THR A 92 -18.09 6.59 3.14
C THR A 92 -17.73 8.07 3.07
N ASP A 93 -18.67 8.97 3.36
CA ASP A 93 -18.49 10.42 3.17
C ASP A 93 -17.47 11.06 4.14
N SER A 94 -17.14 10.40 5.26
CA SER A 94 -16.25 10.94 6.29
C SER A 94 -15.49 9.85 7.03
N LEU A 95 -14.75 9.04 6.28
CA LEU A 95 -13.83 8.06 6.88
C LEU A 95 -12.62 8.76 7.51
N PRO A 96 -12.15 8.30 8.68
CA PRO A 96 -10.94 8.83 9.29
C PRO A 96 -9.74 8.57 8.36
N LEU A 97 -8.92 9.59 8.15
CA LEU A 97 -7.69 9.51 7.38
C LEU A 97 -6.49 9.59 8.32
N CYS A 98 -5.45 8.82 8.02
CA CYS A 98 -4.19 8.89 8.73
C CYS A 98 -3.53 10.26 8.48
N SER A 99 -3.23 10.98 9.55
CA SER A 99 -2.48 12.25 9.49
C SER A 99 -0.98 12.07 9.65
N ASP A 100 -0.55 10.94 10.23
CA ASP A 100 0.86 10.60 10.44
C ASP A 100 1.37 9.73 9.28
N LEU A 101 1.83 10.40 8.23
CA LEU A 101 2.28 9.77 7.00
C LEU A 101 3.78 9.93 6.83
N PRO A 102 4.47 8.94 6.24
CA PRO A 102 5.86 9.13 5.88
C PRO A 102 5.99 10.27 4.86
N PRO A 103 7.05 11.07 4.93
CA PRO A 103 7.29 12.10 3.93
C PRO A 103 7.57 11.45 2.57
N ILE A 104 6.97 12.02 1.51
CA ILE A 104 7.30 11.72 0.12
C ILE A 104 7.59 13.04 -0.59
N LYS A 105 8.86 13.35 -0.75
CA LYS A 105 9.36 14.65 -1.21
C LYS A 105 9.96 14.62 -2.61
N ASN A 106 10.15 13.44 -3.19
CA ASN A 106 10.74 13.26 -4.50
C ASN A 106 10.27 11.94 -5.17
N PRO A 107 10.52 11.76 -6.48
CA PRO A 107 10.11 10.56 -7.20
C PRO A 107 10.71 9.25 -6.66
N ALA A 108 11.94 9.26 -6.13
CA ALA A 108 12.57 8.03 -5.62
C ALA A 108 11.86 7.53 -4.35
N GLU A 109 11.53 8.44 -3.43
CA GLU A 109 10.70 8.14 -2.25
C GLU A 109 9.31 7.65 -2.67
N ALA A 110 8.72 8.26 -3.71
CA ALA A 110 7.42 7.85 -4.22
C ALA A 110 7.44 6.44 -4.83
N PHE A 111 8.49 6.09 -5.59
CA PHE A 111 8.69 4.73 -6.09
C PHE A 111 8.92 3.72 -4.96
N GLY A 112 9.64 4.11 -3.90
CA GLY A 112 9.80 3.28 -2.70
C GLY A 112 8.48 3.01 -1.99
N ALA A 113 7.65 4.04 -1.80
CA ALA A 113 6.31 3.88 -1.23
C ALA A 113 5.43 3.01 -2.15
N LEU A 114 5.42 3.29 -3.45
CA LEU A 114 4.65 2.51 -4.43
C LEU A 114 5.06 1.03 -4.42
N TYR A 115 6.36 0.73 -4.31
CA TYR A 115 6.84 -0.65 -4.18
C TYR A 115 6.19 -1.39 -3.00
N VAL A 116 6.13 -0.75 -1.82
CA VAL A 116 5.53 -1.34 -0.62
C VAL A 116 4.02 -1.56 -0.83
N LEU A 117 3.32 -0.55 -1.36
CA LEU A 117 1.88 -0.61 -1.58
C LEU A 117 1.52 -1.73 -2.56
N GLU A 118 2.20 -1.82 -3.70
CA GLU A 118 2.00 -2.86 -4.70
C GLU A 118 2.31 -4.24 -4.14
N GLY A 119 3.43 -4.37 -3.42
CA GLY A 119 3.82 -5.61 -2.74
C GLY A 119 2.76 -6.12 -1.77
N SER A 120 2.12 -5.21 -1.02
CA SER A 120 1.08 -5.56 -0.04
C SER A 120 -0.15 -6.25 -0.66
N THR A 121 -0.40 -6.04 -1.96
CA THR A 121 -1.54 -6.65 -2.66
C THR A 121 -1.30 -8.09 -3.11
N LEU A 122 -0.05 -8.54 -3.16
CA LEU A 122 0.33 -9.87 -3.67
C LEU A 122 0.27 -10.97 -2.61
N GLY A 123 0.40 -10.61 -1.34
CA GLY A 123 0.48 -11.53 -0.19
C GLY A 123 -0.87 -12.00 0.36
N GLY A 124 -1.98 -11.36 0.00
CA GLY A 124 -3.32 -11.66 0.54
C GLY A 124 -4.00 -12.92 -0.02
N LYS A 125 -3.25 -13.99 -0.27
CA LYS A 125 -3.76 -15.27 -0.79
C LYS A 125 -4.00 -16.30 0.31
#